data_AF-A0A2T6E541-F1
#
_entry.id   AF-A0A2T6E541-F1
#
_cell.length_a   1.000
_cell.length_b   1.000
_cell.length_c   1.000
_cell.angle_alpha   90.00
_cell.angle_beta   90.00
_cell.angle_gamma   90.00
#
_symmetry.space_group_name_H-M   'P 1'
#
loop_
_entity.id
_entity.type
_entity.pdbx_description
1 polymer ?
#
loop_
_entity_poly.entity_id
_entity_poly.type
_entity_poly.pdbx_seq_one_letter_code
_entity_poly.pdbx_strand_id
1 'polypeptide(L)'
;MKTVFKPLLMLSLVTLVLAGCAQLSPQQIAFQPVVSPDSLPAGNGRTFWVDVVDGRNSTVIGQRGGVYENSSAITASGDLRKQLEDQVVGALEVAGFEAVEMNADFEWTVTLEELSYELNDIDAARKEAKVAAEVSVEIVKANSNYANSFRSQRSAEFFRYPDEAENETMLTETFDAAIDRMFQDAGLNRFLR
;
A
#
# COMPACT_ATOMS: atom_id res chain seq x y z
N MET A 1 -28.49 9.32 75.81
CA MET A 1 -28.80 10.75 75.54
C MET A 1 -27.58 11.41 74.93
N LYS A 2 -27.71 12.16 73.82
CA LYS A 2 -26.67 13.02 73.19
C LYS A 2 -25.45 12.23 72.61
N THR A 3 -24.59 12.65 71.65
CA THR A 3 -24.52 13.65 70.52
C THR A 3 -23.18 13.37 69.77
N VAL A 4 -22.94 13.60 68.47
CA VAL A 4 -23.76 13.80 67.25
C VAL A 4 -22.84 13.67 66.00
N PHE A 5 -23.40 13.50 64.77
CA PHE A 5 -22.74 13.64 63.44
C PHE A 5 -21.63 12.67 62.96
N LYS A 6 -21.75 12.25 61.69
CA LYS A 6 -20.62 11.89 60.81
C LYS A 6 -19.96 13.17 60.26
N PRO A 7 -18.68 13.11 59.90
CA PRO A 7 -18.31 13.64 58.59
C PRO A 7 -17.64 12.57 57.70
N LEU A 8 -17.98 12.66 56.42
CA LEU A 8 -17.39 11.96 55.28
C LEU A 8 -15.92 12.39 55.14
N LEU A 9 -14.96 11.44 55.09
CA LEU A 9 -13.59 11.75 54.71
C LEU A 9 -12.99 10.70 53.76
N MET A 10 -12.61 11.21 52.60
CA MET A 10 -11.79 10.65 51.52
C MET A 10 -10.96 9.39 51.84
N LEU A 11 -11.03 8.41 50.93
CA LEU A 11 -9.95 8.29 49.94
C LEU A 11 -10.45 7.62 48.66
N SER A 12 -10.69 8.40 47.60
CA SER A 12 -10.90 7.89 46.25
C SER A 12 -9.58 7.32 45.74
N LEU A 13 -9.43 6.00 45.76
CA LEU A 13 -8.28 5.32 45.17
C LEU A 13 -8.31 5.54 43.66
N VAL A 14 -7.56 6.52 43.18
CA VAL A 14 -7.37 6.78 41.75
C VAL A 14 -6.66 5.57 41.15
N THR A 15 -7.42 4.70 40.50
CA THR A 15 -6.87 3.68 39.61
C THR A 15 -6.28 4.40 38.40
N LEU A 16 -5.01 4.76 38.53
CA LEU A 16 -4.21 5.26 37.42
C LEU A 16 -4.11 4.12 36.39
N VAL A 17 -4.92 4.19 35.33
CA VAL A 17 -4.88 3.20 34.26
C VAL A 17 -3.58 3.42 33.50
N LEU A 18 -2.60 2.53 33.72
CA LEU A 18 -1.40 2.45 32.88
C LEU A 18 -1.76 1.89 31.50
N ALA A 19 -2.47 2.69 30.70
CA ALA A 19 -2.60 2.49 29.26
C ALA A 19 -1.37 3.10 28.54
N GLY A 20 -0.17 2.67 28.95
CA GLY A 20 1.11 3.25 28.54
C GLY A 20 2.03 2.34 27.73
N CYS A 21 1.54 1.17 27.30
CA CYS A 21 2.37 0.13 26.66
C CYS A 21 1.79 -0.38 25.31
N ALA A 22 0.97 0.43 24.64
CA ALA A 22 0.31 0.06 23.37
C ALA A 22 0.42 1.13 22.26
N GLN A 23 1.09 2.26 22.52
CA GLN A 23 1.34 3.27 21.49
C GLN A 23 2.71 3.01 20.85
N LEU A 24 2.74 2.92 19.52
CA LEU A 24 3.91 2.64 18.66
C LEU A 24 4.35 1.17 18.58
N SER A 25 3.40 0.30 18.21
CA SER A 25 3.70 -0.97 17.55
C SER A 25 4.09 -0.77 16.07
N PRO A 26 4.74 -1.76 15.43
CA PRO A 26 4.82 -1.82 13.97
C PRO A 26 3.43 -1.70 13.33
N GLN A 27 3.35 -1.02 12.19
CA GLN A 27 2.12 -0.89 11.41
C GLN A 27 2.16 -1.89 10.26
N GLN A 28 1.09 -2.68 10.09
CA GLN A 28 0.90 -3.58 8.96
C GLN A 28 -0.25 -3.06 8.10
N ILE A 29 -0.02 -2.90 6.80
CA ILE A 29 -1.03 -2.42 5.85
C ILE A 29 -1.42 -3.55 4.90
N ALA A 30 -2.73 -3.78 4.72
CA ALA A 30 -3.23 -4.67 3.68
C ALA A 30 -3.49 -3.84 2.41
N PHE A 31 -2.84 -4.18 1.31
CA PHE A 31 -3.04 -3.52 0.03
C PHE A 31 -4.14 -4.28 -0.73
N GLN A 32 -5.28 -3.62 -0.92
CA GLN A 32 -6.42 -4.13 -1.68
C GLN A 32 -6.83 -3.08 -2.72
N PRO A 33 -6.07 -2.95 -3.82
CA PRO A 33 -6.27 -1.88 -4.77
C PRO A 33 -7.63 -1.97 -5.46
N VAL A 34 -8.15 -0.85 -5.95
CA VAL A 34 -9.35 -0.86 -6.82
C VAL A 34 -9.01 -0.18 -8.13
N VAL A 35 -8.74 -0.97 -9.17
CA VAL A 35 -8.50 -0.46 -10.52
C VAL A 35 -9.81 0.00 -11.13
N SER A 36 -9.82 1.20 -11.72
CA SER A 36 -11.03 1.74 -12.36
C SER A 36 -11.37 0.97 -13.65
N PRO A 37 -12.63 0.52 -13.84
CA PRO A 37 -13.01 -0.26 -15.02
C PRO A 37 -12.95 0.55 -16.33
N ASP A 38 -13.11 1.88 -16.25
CA ASP A 38 -13.05 2.77 -17.42
C ASP A 38 -11.63 2.86 -18.04
N SER A 39 -10.60 2.45 -17.30
CA SER A 39 -9.20 2.45 -17.74
C SER A 39 -8.71 1.14 -18.36
N LEU A 40 -9.56 0.10 -18.41
CA LEU A 40 -9.11 -1.25 -18.76
C LEU A 40 -9.05 -1.52 -20.28
N PRO A 41 -8.02 -2.26 -20.77
CA PRO A 41 -7.93 -2.74 -22.16
C PRO A 41 -9.02 -3.76 -22.50
N ALA A 42 -9.67 -3.67 -23.66
CA ALA A 42 -10.63 -4.70 -24.07
C ALA A 42 -9.95 -6.07 -24.33
N GLY A 43 -10.20 -7.06 -23.47
CA GLY A 43 -9.59 -8.38 -23.55
C GLY A 43 -10.13 -9.30 -24.63
N ASN A 44 -11.42 -9.17 -24.99
CA ASN A 44 -12.06 -9.91 -26.09
C ASN A 44 -11.93 -11.45 -26.00
N GLY A 45 -11.85 -12.03 -24.80
CA GLY A 45 -11.69 -13.48 -24.59
C GLY A 45 -10.28 -14.00 -24.89
N ARG A 46 -9.28 -13.11 -24.93
CA ARG A 46 -7.87 -13.49 -25.10
C ARG A 46 -7.28 -13.97 -23.79
N THR A 47 -6.35 -14.92 -23.87
CA THR A 47 -5.81 -15.58 -22.68
C THR A 47 -4.58 -14.88 -22.13
N PHE A 48 -4.40 -14.93 -20.82
CA PHE A 48 -3.22 -14.36 -20.15
C PHE A 48 -2.67 -15.27 -19.06
N TRP A 49 -1.38 -15.15 -18.81
CA TRP A 49 -0.70 -15.66 -17.62
C TRP A 49 0.11 -14.51 -17.00
N VAL A 50 0.21 -14.48 -15.67
CA VAL A 50 0.91 -13.43 -14.91
C VAL A 50 1.85 -14.09 -13.91
N ASP A 51 3.11 -13.65 -13.90
CA ASP A 51 4.05 -13.82 -12.79
C ASP A 51 4.26 -12.48 -12.07
N VAL A 52 4.45 -12.53 -10.75
CA VAL A 52 4.65 -11.33 -9.93
C VAL A 52 5.87 -11.46 -9.02
N VAL A 53 6.76 -10.47 -9.16
CA VAL A 53 8.03 -10.37 -8.45
C VAL A 53 7.99 -9.18 -7.50
N ASP A 54 8.40 -9.36 -6.24
CA ASP A 54 8.73 -8.26 -5.34
C ASP A 54 10.22 -7.97 -5.51
N GLY A 55 10.54 -6.97 -6.34
CA GLY A 55 11.91 -6.57 -6.67
C GLY A 55 12.56 -5.69 -5.60
N ARG A 56 11.82 -5.30 -4.57
CA ARG A 56 12.30 -4.38 -3.54
C ARG A 56 13.40 -5.02 -2.69
N ASN A 57 14.43 -4.23 -2.39
CA ASN A 57 15.56 -4.66 -1.54
C ASN A 57 15.19 -4.88 -0.05
N SER A 58 13.94 -4.63 0.36
CA SER A 58 13.48 -4.66 1.75
C SER A 58 11.99 -4.94 1.84
N THR A 59 11.58 -5.76 2.82
CA THR A 59 10.17 -5.96 3.18
C THR A 59 9.60 -4.82 4.04
N VAL A 60 10.47 -4.02 4.67
CA VAL A 60 10.10 -2.77 5.36
C VAL A 60 9.88 -1.68 4.32
N ILE A 61 8.67 -1.12 4.31
CA ILE A 61 8.22 -0.03 3.44
C ILE A 61 8.80 1.31 3.92
N GLY A 62 8.86 1.50 5.24
CA GLY A 62 9.36 2.74 5.85
C GLY A 62 9.30 2.72 7.37
N GLN A 63 9.58 3.87 7.98
CA GLN A 63 9.48 4.09 9.41
C GLN A 63 8.53 5.26 9.69
N ARG A 64 7.65 5.12 10.70
CA ARG A 64 6.72 6.19 11.11
C ARG A 64 7.38 7.33 11.89
N GLY A 65 8.68 7.23 12.17
CA GLY A 65 9.44 8.19 12.96
C GLY A 65 9.06 8.22 14.45
N GLY A 66 9.46 9.28 15.15
CA GLY A 66 9.11 9.57 16.54
C GLY A 66 10.17 9.12 17.55
N VAL A 67 9.80 8.99 18.82
CA VAL A 67 10.78 8.67 19.91
C VAL A 67 11.42 7.28 19.73
N TYR A 68 10.79 6.40 18.95
CA TYR A 68 11.22 5.02 18.71
C TYR A 68 11.23 4.67 17.22
N GLU A 69 11.90 5.48 16.40
CA GLU A 69 11.93 5.31 14.93
C GLU A 69 12.33 3.89 14.49
N ASN A 70 13.25 3.25 15.21
CA ASN A 70 13.73 1.90 14.92
C ASN A 70 12.72 0.76 15.16
N SER A 71 11.63 1.01 15.91
CA SER A 71 10.58 0.00 16.18
C SER A 71 9.23 0.32 15.56
N SER A 72 9.10 1.48 14.90
CA SER A 72 7.85 1.98 14.31
C SER A 72 7.76 1.66 12.81
N ALA A 73 8.17 0.44 12.45
CA ALA A 73 8.26 -0.01 11.05
C ALA A 73 6.89 -0.17 10.41
N ILE A 74 6.81 0.23 9.13
CA ILE A 74 5.67 -0.05 8.26
C ILE A 74 6.04 -1.24 7.38
N THR A 75 5.18 -2.27 7.39
CA THR A 75 5.29 -3.45 6.53
C THR A 75 3.94 -3.76 5.88
N ALA A 76 3.94 -4.63 4.88
CA ALA A 76 2.70 -5.20 4.38
C ALA A 76 2.15 -6.28 5.31
N SER A 77 0.83 -6.40 5.34
CA SER A 77 0.12 -7.52 5.94
C SER A 77 0.08 -8.68 4.95
N GLY A 78 1.05 -9.60 5.02
CA GLY A 78 1.14 -10.78 4.16
C GLY A 78 2.09 -10.60 2.97
N ASP A 79 1.91 -11.42 1.92
CA ASP A 79 2.75 -11.39 0.71
C ASP A 79 2.24 -10.32 -0.26
N LEU A 80 3.10 -9.35 -0.59
CA LEU A 80 2.78 -8.28 -1.54
C LEU A 80 2.71 -8.75 -2.99
N ARG A 81 3.45 -9.80 -3.35
CA ARG A 81 3.39 -10.37 -4.71
C ARG A 81 1.99 -10.90 -4.97
N LYS A 82 1.44 -11.65 -4.01
CA LYS A 82 0.06 -12.15 -4.10
C LYS A 82 -0.96 -11.01 -4.13
N GLN A 83 -0.81 -9.97 -3.31
CA GLN A 83 -1.72 -8.80 -3.34
C GLN A 83 -1.70 -8.08 -4.70
N LEU A 84 -0.54 -7.99 -5.35
CA LEU A 84 -0.40 -7.41 -6.69
C LEU A 84 -0.88 -8.37 -7.80
N GLU A 85 -0.65 -9.67 -7.65
CA GLU A 85 -1.13 -10.74 -8.55
C GLU A 85 -2.66 -10.80 -8.56
N ASP A 86 -3.28 -10.95 -7.39
CA ASP A 86 -4.74 -10.93 -7.22
C ASP A 86 -5.35 -9.67 -7.87
N GLN A 87 -4.65 -8.53 -7.81
CA GLN A 87 -5.08 -7.29 -8.44
C GLN A 87 -4.96 -7.27 -9.96
N VAL A 88 -3.80 -7.67 -10.51
CA VAL A 88 -3.57 -7.67 -11.96
C VAL A 88 -4.47 -8.69 -12.65
N VAL A 89 -4.63 -9.87 -12.04
CA VAL A 89 -5.58 -10.90 -12.50
C VAL A 89 -7.00 -10.35 -12.48
N GLY A 90 -7.49 -9.83 -11.35
CA GLY A 90 -8.84 -9.29 -11.23
C GLY A 90 -9.13 -8.14 -12.20
N ALA A 91 -8.16 -7.25 -12.42
CA ALA A 91 -8.25 -6.18 -13.41
C ALA A 91 -8.37 -6.73 -14.85
N LEU A 92 -7.56 -7.72 -15.24
CA LEU A 92 -7.61 -8.34 -16.57
C LEU A 92 -8.88 -9.18 -16.78
N GLU A 93 -9.38 -9.89 -15.77
CA GLU A 93 -10.65 -10.62 -15.83
C GLU A 93 -11.85 -9.66 -16.02
N VAL A 94 -11.91 -8.56 -15.25
CA VAL A 94 -12.93 -7.50 -15.44
C VAL A 94 -12.85 -6.88 -16.83
N ALA A 95 -11.64 -6.80 -17.40
CA ALA A 95 -11.38 -6.32 -18.76
C ALA A 95 -11.77 -7.32 -19.87
N GLY A 96 -12.14 -8.56 -19.50
CA GLY A 96 -12.57 -9.62 -20.42
C GLY A 96 -11.42 -10.41 -21.05
N PHE A 97 -10.30 -10.56 -20.34
CA PHE A 97 -9.29 -11.59 -20.61
C PHE A 97 -9.60 -12.86 -19.78
N GLU A 98 -9.03 -13.99 -20.17
CA GLU A 98 -9.20 -15.28 -19.47
C GLU A 98 -7.85 -15.79 -18.92
N ALA A 99 -7.75 -16.04 -17.62
CA ALA A 99 -6.52 -16.53 -16.99
C ALA A 99 -6.26 -18.01 -17.37
N VAL A 100 -5.02 -18.34 -17.76
CA VAL A 100 -4.59 -19.71 -18.09
C VAL A 100 -3.20 -20.02 -17.53
N GLU A 101 -2.96 -21.29 -17.19
CA GLU A 101 -1.68 -21.77 -16.63
C GLU A 101 -0.58 -21.95 -17.69
N MET A 102 -0.94 -22.12 -18.97
CA MET A 102 0.00 -22.42 -20.05
C MET A 102 -0.51 -21.98 -21.43
N ASN A 103 0.40 -21.59 -22.32
CA ASN A 103 0.11 -21.19 -23.72
C ASN A 103 -0.86 -19.99 -23.81
N ALA A 104 -0.64 -18.98 -22.99
CA ALA A 104 -1.41 -17.73 -23.04
C ALA A 104 -1.13 -16.93 -24.32
N ASP A 105 -2.09 -16.10 -24.77
CA ASP A 105 -1.83 -15.08 -25.80
C ASP A 105 -0.85 -14.00 -25.32
N PHE A 106 -0.79 -13.81 -23.99
CA PHE A 106 0.09 -12.87 -23.30
C PHE A 106 0.70 -13.50 -22.05
N GLU A 107 2.02 -13.50 -21.97
CA GLU A 107 2.76 -13.81 -20.74
C GLU A 107 3.20 -12.47 -20.12
N TRP A 108 2.72 -12.17 -18.92
CA TRP A 108 3.03 -10.94 -18.18
C TRP A 108 4.00 -11.24 -17.05
N THR A 109 5.03 -10.42 -16.91
CA THR A 109 5.88 -10.34 -15.71
C THR A 109 5.70 -8.97 -15.10
N VAL A 110 5.14 -8.90 -13.89
CA VAL A 110 4.92 -7.64 -13.17
C VAL A 110 5.88 -7.57 -11.98
N THR A 111 6.71 -6.53 -11.90
CA THR A 111 7.66 -6.36 -10.80
C THR A 111 7.29 -5.15 -9.96
N LEU A 112 7.17 -5.34 -8.65
CA LEU A 112 7.13 -4.26 -7.68
C LEU A 112 8.56 -3.75 -7.46
N GLU A 113 8.91 -2.63 -8.09
CA GLU A 113 10.25 -2.03 -8.04
C GLU A 113 10.43 -1.16 -6.79
N GLU A 114 9.41 -0.37 -6.44
CA GLU A 114 9.39 0.52 -5.29
C GLU A 114 8.05 0.45 -4.54
N LEU A 115 8.12 0.43 -3.21
CA LEU A 115 7.02 0.80 -2.32
C LEU A 115 7.67 1.36 -1.05
N SER A 116 7.72 2.69 -0.96
CA SER A 116 8.50 3.43 0.03
C SER A 116 7.65 4.40 0.84
N TYR A 117 7.99 4.57 2.13
CA TYR A 117 7.46 5.60 3.00
C TYR A 117 8.62 6.29 3.74
N GLU A 118 8.76 7.60 3.54
CA GLU A 118 9.75 8.44 4.20
C GLU A 118 9.03 9.51 5.03
N LEU A 119 9.43 9.68 6.29
CA LEU A 119 9.00 10.81 7.11
C LEU A 119 10.20 11.72 7.40
N ASN A 120 10.06 13.00 7.09
CA ASN A 120 11.11 14.00 7.24
C ASN A 120 10.65 15.14 8.16
N ASP A 121 11.58 15.66 8.97
CA ASP A 121 11.37 16.87 9.77
C ASP A 121 11.60 18.12 8.89
N ILE A 122 10.56 18.93 8.66
CA ILE A 122 10.72 20.25 8.01
C ILE A 122 11.24 21.25 9.06
N ASP A 123 10.62 21.25 10.24
CA ASP A 123 11.01 22.04 11.39
C ASP A 123 10.50 21.38 12.69
N ALA A 124 10.63 22.08 13.83
CA ALA A 124 10.23 21.56 15.13
C ALA A 124 8.71 21.28 15.26
N ALA A 125 7.87 21.88 14.41
CA ALA A 125 6.42 21.74 14.42
C ALA A 125 5.87 20.99 13.20
N ARG A 126 6.59 20.96 12.07
CA ARG A 126 6.11 20.36 10.81
C ARG A 126 6.91 19.15 10.35
N LYS A 127 6.18 18.16 9.83
CA LYS A 127 6.67 16.91 9.25
C LYS A 127 6.22 16.81 7.80
N GLU A 128 7.01 16.18 6.95
CA GLU A 128 6.65 15.83 5.57
C GLU A 128 6.67 14.30 5.43
N ALA A 129 5.53 13.70 5.14
CA ALA A 129 5.47 12.29 4.74
C ALA A 129 5.52 12.22 3.21
N LYS A 130 6.46 11.44 2.68
CA LYS A 130 6.58 11.12 1.26
C LYS A 130 6.31 9.64 1.05
N VAL A 131 5.54 9.32 0.03
CA VAL A 131 5.27 7.94 -0.39
C VAL A 131 5.50 7.84 -1.88
N ALA A 132 6.20 6.78 -2.32
CA ALA A 132 6.27 6.43 -3.73
C ALA A 132 6.03 4.94 -3.94
N ALA A 133 5.49 4.61 -5.11
CA ALA A 133 5.35 3.25 -5.58
C ALA A 133 5.73 3.20 -7.06
N GLU A 134 6.45 2.15 -7.47
CA GLU A 134 6.80 1.89 -8.86
C GLU A 134 6.56 0.42 -9.20
N VAL A 135 5.81 0.20 -10.27
CA VAL A 135 5.56 -1.13 -10.84
C VAL A 135 6.11 -1.13 -12.27
N SER A 136 6.95 -2.11 -12.60
CA SER A 136 7.33 -2.39 -13.98
C SER A 136 6.52 -3.57 -14.52
N VAL A 137 6.34 -3.59 -15.84
CA VAL A 137 5.70 -4.71 -16.54
C VAL A 137 6.49 -5.03 -17.80
N GLU A 138 6.71 -6.32 -18.04
CA GLU A 138 7.04 -6.89 -19.34
C GLU A 138 5.89 -7.79 -19.79
N ILE A 139 5.50 -7.70 -21.06
CA ILE A 139 4.43 -8.51 -21.66
C ILE A 139 4.97 -9.12 -22.95
N VAL A 140 4.99 -10.44 -23.05
CA VAL A 140 5.41 -11.18 -24.24
C VAL A 140 4.18 -11.66 -25.01
N LYS A 141 4.14 -11.40 -26.32
CA LYS A 141 3.16 -11.90 -27.30
C LYS A 141 3.91 -12.46 -28.50
N ALA A 142 4.06 -13.78 -28.56
CA ALA A 142 4.77 -14.51 -29.61
C ALA A 142 6.18 -13.94 -29.92
N ASN A 143 6.34 -13.19 -31.02
CA ASN A 143 7.62 -12.61 -31.45
C ASN A 143 7.76 -11.11 -31.09
N SER A 144 6.94 -10.61 -30.16
CA SER A 144 6.90 -9.20 -29.75
C SER A 144 6.82 -9.08 -28.24
N ASN A 145 7.49 -8.07 -27.67
CA ASN A 145 7.31 -7.70 -26.27
C ASN A 145 6.91 -6.22 -26.14
N TYR A 146 6.35 -5.89 -24.98
CA TYR A 146 6.15 -4.54 -24.48
C TYR A 146 6.76 -4.49 -23.09
N ALA A 147 7.52 -3.44 -22.76
CA ALA A 147 8.06 -3.24 -21.43
C ALA A 147 8.02 -1.75 -21.06
N ASN A 148 7.64 -1.44 -19.82
CA ASN A 148 7.59 -0.07 -19.29
C ASN A 148 7.54 -0.07 -17.75
N SER A 149 7.76 1.07 -17.11
CA SER A 149 7.53 1.25 -15.66
C SER A 149 6.63 2.44 -15.34
N PHE A 150 5.92 2.31 -14.22
CA PHE A 150 4.84 3.20 -13.81
C PHE A 150 5.04 3.61 -12.36
N ARG A 151 5.53 4.83 -12.17
CA ARG A 151 5.79 5.42 -10.86
C ARG A 151 4.69 6.41 -10.47
N SER A 152 4.28 6.35 -9.21
CA SER A 152 3.42 7.31 -8.53
C SER A 152 4.16 7.85 -7.29
N GLN A 153 3.83 9.08 -6.89
CA GLN A 153 4.39 9.68 -5.68
C GLN A 153 3.38 10.67 -5.07
N ARG A 154 3.27 10.67 -3.75
CA ARG A 154 2.54 11.65 -2.94
C ARG A 154 3.47 12.26 -1.89
N SER A 155 3.19 13.50 -1.50
CA SER A 155 3.75 14.13 -0.31
C SER A 155 2.66 14.90 0.44
N ALA A 156 2.72 14.93 1.76
CA ALA A 156 1.82 15.71 2.61
C ALA A 156 2.56 16.31 3.82
N GLU A 157 2.27 17.57 4.14
CA GLU A 157 2.75 18.24 5.35
C GLU A 157 1.78 18.04 6.52
N PHE A 158 2.33 17.76 7.71
CA PHE A 158 1.58 17.56 8.95
C PHE A 158 2.18 18.40 10.09
N PHE A 159 1.33 18.90 10.99
CA PHE A 159 1.74 19.59 12.23
C PHE A 159 1.98 18.62 13.41
N ARG A 160 2.03 17.32 13.12
CA ARG A 160 2.26 16.20 14.04
C ARG A 160 2.87 15.03 13.26
N TYR A 161 3.26 13.97 13.96
CA TYR A 161 3.47 12.68 13.28
C TYR A 161 2.14 12.20 12.68
N PRO A 162 2.13 11.68 11.44
CA PRO A 162 0.95 11.06 10.87
C PRO A 162 0.49 9.85 11.68
N ASP A 163 -0.83 9.63 11.73
CA ASP A 163 -1.42 8.46 12.36
C ASP A 163 -1.51 7.28 11.38
N GLU A 164 -2.00 6.14 11.87
CA GLU A 164 -1.98 4.89 11.10
C GLU A 164 -2.89 4.97 9.88
N ALA A 165 -4.05 5.62 10.00
CA ALA A 165 -4.99 5.79 8.89
C ALA A 165 -4.45 6.76 7.83
N GLU A 166 -3.78 7.83 8.25
CA GLU A 166 -3.10 8.75 7.32
C GLU A 166 -1.97 8.04 6.55
N ASN A 167 -1.12 7.25 7.23
CA ASN A 167 -0.06 6.45 6.59
C ASN A 167 -0.63 5.44 5.60
N GLU A 168 -1.65 4.69 6.04
CA GLU A 168 -2.32 3.67 5.24
C GLU A 168 -2.92 4.27 3.98
N THR A 169 -3.68 5.36 4.11
CA THR A 169 -4.29 6.07 2.97
C THR A 169 -3.23 6.57 1.98
N MET A 170 -2.14 7.19 2.47
CA MET A 170 -1.08 7.65 1.58
C MET A 170 -0.38 6.49 0.84
N LEU A 171 -0.23 5.34 1.49
CA LEU A 171 0.40 4.14 0.92
C LEU A 171 -0.49 3.41 -0.08
N THR A 172 -1.73 3.08 0.30
CA THR A 172 -2.68 2.39 -0.59
C THR A 172 -2.98 3.24 -1.81
N GLU A 173 -3.42 4.50 -1.64
CA GLU A 173 -3.72 5.35 -2.78
C GLU A 173 -2.53 5.56 -3.75
N THR A 174 -1.29 5.49 -3.26
CA THR A 174 -0.10 5.66 -4.09
C THR A 174 0.23 4.37 -4.84
N PHE A 175 0.19 3.24 -4.16
CA PHE A 175 0.30 1.92 -4.78
C PHE A 175 -0.75 1.73 -5.89
N ASP A 176 -2.02 1.99 -5.58
CA ASP A 176 -3.14 1.95 -6.53
C ASP A 176 -2.89 2.88 -7.74
N ALA A 177 -2.43 4.11 -7.51
CA ALA A 177 -2.14 5.08 -8.57
C ALA A 177 -0.93 4.74 -9.46
N ALA A 178 -0.09 3.76 -9.09
CA ALA A 178 0.93 3.18 -9.97
C ALA A 178 0.31 2.09 -10.87
N ILE A 179 -0.53 1.23 -10.30
CA ILE A 179 -1.23 0.16 -11.03
C ILE A 179 -2.25 0.75 -12.04
N ASP A 180 -3.02 1.76 -11.65
CA ASP A 180 -3.91 2.50 -12.55
C ASP A 180 -3.15 3.13 -13.72
N ARG A 181 -1.95 3.66 -13.48
CA ARG A 181 -1.08 4.22 -14.54
C ARG A 181 -0.64 3.17 -15.55
N MET A 182 -0.35 1.95 -15.09
CA MET A 182 -0.02 0.82 -15.96
C MET A 182 -1.18 0.50 -16.90
N PHE A 183 -2.39 0.31 -16.37
CA PHE A 183 -3.56 0.00 -17.19
C PHE A 183 -4.00 1.17 -18.09
N GLN A 184 -3.76 2.42 -17.67
CA GLN A 184 -4.04 3.61 -18.49
C GLN A 184 -3.04 3.83 -19.65
N ASP A 185 -1.91 3.13 -19.69
CA ASP A 185 -0.89 3.41 -20.71
C ASP A 185 -1.35 3.12 -22.13
N ALA A 186 -1.18 4.10 -23.01
CA ALA A 186 -1.59 4.01 -24.40
C ALA A 186 -0.70 3.05 -25.22
N GLY A 187 0.52 2.75 -24.78
CA GLY A 187 1.40 1.74 -25.37
C GLY A 187 0.94 0.32 -25.06
N LEU A 188 0.73 0.01 -23.78
CA LEU A 188 0.17 -1.24 -23.27
C LEU A 188 -1.20 -1.50 -23.93
N ASN A 189 -2.09 -0.51 -23.89
CA ASN A 189 -3.42 -0.58 -24.51
C ASN A 189 -3.42 -0.70 -26.04
N ARG A 190 -2.28 -0.44 -26.73
CA ARG A 190 -2.09 -0.78 -28.15
C ARG A 190 -1.51 -2.18 -28.33
N PHE A 191 -0.57 -2.59 -27.47
CA PHE A 191 0.07 -3.90 -27.52
C PHE A 191 -0.93 -5.04 -27.26
N LEU A 192 -1.88 -4.81 -26.36
CA LEU A 192 -2.94 -5.77 -25.99
C LEU A 192 -4.06 -5.92 -27.01
N ARG A 193 -4.06 -5.15 -28.11
CA ARG A 193 -4.99 -5.30 -29.24
C ARG A 193 -4.53 -6.39 -30.23
#